data_AF-A0A7V9T0J2-F1
#
_entry.id   AF-A0A7V9T0J2-F1
#
_cell.length_a   1.000
_cell.length_b   1.000
_cell.length_c   1.000
_cell.angle_alpha   90.00
_cell.angle_beta   90.00
_cell.angle_gamma   90.00
#
_symmetry.space_group_name_H-M   'P 1'
#
loop_
_entity.id
_entity.type
_entity.pdbx_description
1 polymer ?
#
loop_
_entity_poly.entity_id
_entity_poly.type
_entity_poly.pdbx_seq_one_letter_code
_entity_poly.pdbx_strand_id
1 'polypeptide(L)'
;MAERSGRATPGPETSTFHRDEPEALVARMTELAAARRGWVNLSPGVVDEGAVPQDDGLFALFSGRGPLVPLCTWSPGEARRHGVAPASVGLQHRAGPKAVARLAALAHPVPSGWAVL
;
A
#
# COMPACT_ATOMS: atom_id res chain seq x y z
N MET A 1 27.94 -21.85 -25.78
CA MET A 1 27.08 -20.65 -25.79
C MET A 1 25.98 -20.88 -24.77
N ALA A 2 26.08 -20.28 -23.57
CA ALA A 2 25.19 -20.55 -22.46
C ALA A 2 24.06 -19.52 -22.44
N GLU A 3 22.83 -19.96 -22.67
CA GLU A 3 21.63 -19.13 -22.50
C GLU A 3 21.46 -18.80 -21.02
N ARG A 4 21.63 -17.51 -20.69
CA ARG A 4 21.20 -16.96 -19.40
C ARG A 4 19.68 -16.93 -19.42
N SER A 5 19.05 -17.92 -18.81
CA SER A 5 17.61 -17.91 -18.50
C SER A 5 17.33 -16.68 -17.62
N GLY A 6 16.78 -15.64 -18.22
CA GLY A 6 16.30 -14.46 -17.51
C GLY A 6 15.07 -14.86 -16.71
N ARG A 7 15.19 -14.93 -15.38
CA ARG A 7 14.02 -15.10 -14.52
C ARG A 7 13.10 -13.89 -14.74
N ALA A 8 11.96 -14.11 -15.39
CA ALA A 8 10.92 -13.10 -15.51
C ALA A 8 10.58 -12.58 -14.10
N THR A 9 10.55 -11.26 -13.93
CA THR A 9 10.05 -10.68 -12.69
C THR A 9 8.56 -10.98 -12.66
N PRO A 10 8.04 -11.69 -11.65
CA PRO A 10 6.60 -11.90 -11.57
C PRO A 10 5.91 -10.54 -11.52
N GLY A 11 4.82 -10.41 -12.29
CA GLY A 11 3.97 -9.22 -12.26
C GLY A 11 3.36 -9.00 -10.86
N PRO A 12 2.68 -7.86 -10.65
CA PRO A 12 1.95 -7.63 -9.40
C PRO A 12 0.96 -8.77 -9.13
N GLU A 13 0.94 -9.26 -7.89
CA GLU A 13 -0.04 -10.22 -7.41
C GLU A 13 -1.15 -9.47 -6.68
N THR A 14 -2.40 -9.85 -6.95
CA THR A 14 -3.59 -9.27 -6.31
C THR A 14 -4.30 -10.35 -5.50
N SER A 15 -4.61 -10.05 -4.24
CA SER A 15 -5.43 -10.89 -3.38
C SER A 15 -6.44 -10.04 -2.60
N THR A 16 -7.62 -10.60 -2.41
CA THR A 16 -8.69 -9.99 -1.60
C THR A 16 -8.61 -10.54 -0.17
N PHE A 17 -8.84 -9.69 0.81
CA PHE A 17 -8.92 -10.07 2.23
C PHE A 17 -10.05 -9.29 2.91
N HIS A 18 -10.63 -9.86 3.97
CA HIS A 18 -11.55 -9.14 4.84
C HIS A 18 -10.77 -8.44 5.96
N ARG A 19 -11.25 -7.30 6.45
CA ARG A 19 -10.60 -6.57 7.56
C ARG A 19 -10.37 -7.47 8.78
N ASP A 20 -11.35 -8.32 9.06
CA ASP A 20 -11.35 -9.20 10.23
C ASP A 20 -10.54 -10.50 10.01
N GLU A 21 -10.00 -10.70 8.80
CA GLU A 21 -9.19 -11.85 8.41
C GLU A 21 -7.92 -11.39 7.65
N PRO A 22 -7.02 -10.61 8.28
CA PRO A 22 -5.87 -10.00 7.61
C PRO A 22 -4.64 -10.93 7.54
N GLU A 23 -4.72 -12.18 8.00
CA GLU A 23 -3.57 -13.04 8.30
C GLU A 23 -2.69 -13.27 7.07
N ALA A 24 -3.31 -13.56 5.93
CA ALA A 24 -2.59 -13.80 4.67
C ALA A 24 -1.85 -12.54 4.19
N LEU A 25 -2.49 -11.37 4.29
CA LEU A 25 -1.86 -10.09 3.97
C LEU A 25 -0.69 -9.81 4.92
N VAL A 26 -0.88 -10.00 6.23
CA VAL A 26 0.14 -9.74 7.24
C VAL A 26 1.34 -10.69 7.07
N ALA A 27 1.11 -11.96 6.75
CA ALA A 27 2.16 -12.91 6.41
C ALA A 27 2.97 -12.42 5.21
N ARG A 28 2.29 -11.96 4.15
CA ARG A 28 2.95 -11.39 2.97
C ARG A 28 3.76 -10.13 3.29
N MET A 29 3.20 -9.22 4.08
CA MET A 29 3.92 -8.03 4.56
C MET A 29 5.15 -8.41 5.37
N THR A 30 5.09 -9.48 6.17
CA THR A 30 6.22 -9.98 6.96
C THR A 30 7.34 -10.48 6.05
N GLU A 31 7.02 -11.21 4.99
CA GLU A 31 7.99 -11.66 3.99
C GLU A 31 8.67 -10.48 3.28
N LEU A 32 7.89 -9.48 2.86
CA LEU A 32 8.42 -8.27 2.21
C LEU A 32 9.29 -7.45 3.17
N ALA A 33 8.91 -7.39 4.45
CA ALA A 33 9.68 -6.73 5.50
C ALA A 33 11.01 -7.45 5.77
N ALA A 34 11.01 -8.78 5.81
CA ALA A 34 12.24 -9.56 5.94
C ALA A 34 13.16 -9.39 4.72
N ALA A 35 12.60 -9.35 3.52
CA ALA A 35 13.33 -9.10 2.28
C ALA A 35 13.75 -7.64 2.09
N ARG A 36 13.15 -6.70 2.84
CA ARG A 36 13.34 -5.24 2.74
C ARG A 36 13.11 -4.72 1.32
N ARG A 37 12.17 -5.32 0.60
CA ARG A 37 11.91 -5.08 -0.83
C ARG A 37 10.44 -5.27 -1.16
N GLY A 38 9.98 -4.56 -2.19
CA GLY A 38 8.59 -4.58 -2.66
C GLY A 38 7.71 -3.60 -1.89
N TRP A 39 6.43 -3.60 -2.24
CA TRP A 39 5.39 -2.78 -1.60
C TRP A 39 4.06 -3.49 -1.74
N VAL A 40 3.08 -3.08 -0.93
CA VAL A 40 1.69 -3.53 -1.03
C VAL A 40 0.80 -2.33 -1.27
N ASN A 41 -0.04 -2.43 -2.31
CA ASN A 41 -1.12 -1.49 -2.54
C ASN A 41 -2.40 -2.04 -1.91
N LEU A 42 -3.02 -1.25 -1.04
CA LEU A 42 -4.28 -1.53 -0.37
C LEU A 42 -5.34 -0.61 -0.96
N SER A 43 -6.27 -1.19 -1.71
CA SER A 43 -7.49 -0.55 -2.17
C SER A 43 -8.68 -1.21 -1.48
N PRO A 44 -9.65 -0.45 -0.96
CA PRO A 44 -10.85 -1.05 -0.42
C PRO A 44 -11.65 -1.76 -1.51
N GLY A 45 -12.21 -2.93 -1.18
CA GLY A 45 -13.11 -3.64 -2.08
C GLY A 45 -14.41 -2.85 -2.24
N VAL A 46 -14.60 -2.22 -3.39
CA VAL A 46 -15.88 -1.61 -3.75
C VAL A 46 -16.71 -2.69 -4.45
N VAL A 47 -17.85 -3.05 -3.86
CA VAL A 47 -18.68 -4.19 -4.30
C VAL A 47 -19.53 -3.87 -5.53
N ASP A 48 -19.58 -2.60 -5.95
CA ASP A 48 -20.37 -2.15 -7.10
C ASP A 48 -19.54 -1.28 -8.05
N GLU A 49 -19.03 -1.90 -9.13
CA GLU A 49 -18.37 -1.21 -10.24
C GLU A 49 -19.32 -0.32 -11.05
N GLY A 50 -20.64 -0.49 -10.93
CA GLY A 50 -21.66 0.32 -11.61
C GLY A 50 -22.05 1.61 -10.87
N ALA A 51 -21.70 1.74 -9.58
CA ALA A 51 -21.93 2.94 -8.78
C ALA A 51 -20.70 3.88 -8.73
N VAL A 52 -19.57 3.44 -9.27
CA VAL A 52 -18.35 4.24 -9.38
C VAL A 52 -18.26 4.76 -10.82
N PRO A 53 -18.23 6.09 -11.05
CA PRO A 53 -17.93 6.61 -12.39
C PRO A 53 -16.62 6.02 -12.87
N GLN A 54 -16.65 5.34 -14.03
CA GLN A 54 -15.48 4.71 -14.63
C GLN A 54 -14.49 5.78 -15.09
N ASP A 55 -13.57 6.16 -14.22
CA ASP A 55 -12.35 6.85 -14.64
C ASP A 55 -11.23 5.81 -14.70
N ASP A 56 -11.22 5.08 -15.82
CA ASP A 56 -10.21 4.08 -16.16
C ASP A 56 -8.88 4.78 -16.44
N GLY A 57 -8.11 5.08 -15.40
CA GLY A 57 -6.72 5.47 -15.59
C GLY A 57 -6.02 6.02 -14.36
N LEU A 58 -4.69 5.90 -14.39
CA LEU A 58 -3.74 6.62 -13.55
C LEU A 58 -3.95 8.15 -13.56
N PHE A 59 -4.82 8.67 -14.44
CA PHE A 59 -5.15 10.08 -14.58
C PHE A 59 -6.38 10.56 -13.76
N ALA A 60 -7.21 9.65 -13.22
CA ALA A 60 -8.29 9.99 -12.27
C ALA A 60 -7.75 10.65 -10.99
N LEU A 61 -6.45 10.45 -10.73
CA LEU A 61 -5.66 10.96 -9.61
C LEU A 61 -5.40 12.47 -9.66
N PHE A 62 -5.58 13.10 -10.84
CA PHE A 62 -5.37 14.54 -11.06
C PHE A 62 -6.67 15.34 -11.09
N SER A 63 -7.84 14.69 -11.06
CA SER A 63 -9.10 15.40 -10.87
C SER A 63 -9.19 15.84 -9.41
N GLY A 64 -9.55 17.10 -9.15
CA GLY A 64 -9.67 17.64 -7.79
C GLY A 64 -10.75 16.98 -6.90
N ARG A 65 -11.36 15.87 -7.37
CA ARG A 65 -12.31 15.04 -6.62
C ARG A 65 -11.74 13.68 -6.20
N GLY A 66 -10.59 13.25 -6.75
CA GLY A 66 -9.92 11.97 -6.43
C GLY A 66 -10.79 10.72 -6.62
N PRO A 67 -10.21 9.51 -6.71
CA PRO A 67 -10.96 8.30 -6.42
C PRO A 67 -11.69 8.42 -5.07
N LEU A 68 -12.97 8.02 -5.00
CA LEU A 68 -13.82 8.11 -3.81
C LEU A 68 -13.18 7.42 -2.58
N VAL A 69 -12.22 6.53 -2.83
CA VAL A 69 -11.55 5.73 -1.82
C VAL A 69 -10.04 5.84 -1.98
N PRO A 70 -9.29 6.22 -0.92
CA PRO A 70 -7.86 6.44 -1.01
C PRO A 70 -7.11 5.12 -1.20
N LEU A 71 -6.24 5.06 -2.21
CA LEU A 71 -5.21 4.03 -2.30
C LEU A 71 -4.18 4.25 -1.18
N CYS A 72 -3.82 3.16 -0.51
CA CYS A 72 -2.78 3.15 0.50
C CYS A 72 -1.62 2.27 0.01
N THR A 73 -0.42 2.83 -0.08
CA THR A 73 0.78 2.05 -0.39
C THR A 73 1.59 1.86 0.87
N TRP A 74 1.72 0.61 1.32
CA TRP A 74 2.66 0.24 2.36
C TRP A 74 3.98 -0.24 1.75
N SER A 75 5.09 0.24 2.30
CA SER A 75 6.42 -0.24 1.95
C SER A 75 7.17 -0.66 3.22
N PRO A 76 7.90 -1.78 3.18
CA PRO A 76 8.80 -2.13 4.27
C PRO A 76 9.87 -1.05 4.36
N GLY A 77 10.49 -0.94 5.53
CA GLY A 77 11.69 -0.13 5.62
C GLY A 77 12.73 -0.61 4.60
N GLU A 78 13.54 0.29 4.07
CA GLU A 78 14.65 -0.06 3.18
C GLU A 78 15.98 -0.04 3.92
N ALA A 79 16.96 -0.81 3.45
CA ALA A 79 18.34 -0.66 3.91
C ALA A 79 18.93 0.63 3.30
N ARG A 80 19.48 1.49 4.15
CA ARG A 80 20.14 2.75 3.78
C ARG A 80 21.55 2.76 4.37
N ARG A 81 22.40 3.69 3.89
CA ARG A 81 23.80 3.83 4.32
C ARG A 81 23.97 3.95 5.84
N HIS A 82 23.01 4.56 6.52
CA HIS A 82 23.06 4.84 7.97
C HIS A 82 22.04 4.01 8.77
N GLY A 83 21.64 2.85 8.25
CA GLY A 83 20.75 1.92 8.92
C GLY A 83 19.46 1.67 8.15
N VAL A 84 18.40 1.38 8.87
CA VAL A 84 17.13 0.88 8.36
C VAL A 84 16.13 2.04 8.35
N ALA A 85 15.66 2.43 7.16
CA ALA A 85 14.58 3.41 7.06
C ALA A 85 13.30 2.86 7.74
N PRO A 86 12.45 3.74 8.31
CA PRO A 86 11.13 3.36 8.81
C PRO A 86 10.31 2.62 7.74
N ALA A 87 9.45 1.69 8.18
CA ALA A 87 8.35 1.26 7.32
C ALA A 87 7.46 2.47 7.03
N SER A 88 6.85 2.53 5.84
CA SER A 88 6.08 3.70 5.45
C SER A 88 4.73 3.35 4.87
N VAL A 89 3.77 4.24 5.10
CA VAL A 89 2.45 4.22 4.45
C VAL A 89 2.26 5.54 3.72
N GLY A 90 2.15 5.47 2.40
CA GLY A 90 1.72 6.59 1.57
C GLY A 90 0.22 6.52 1.35
N LEU A 91 -0.48 7.64 1.55
CA LEU A 91 -1.89 7.76 1.20
C LEU A 91 -2.03 8.64 -0.03
N GLN A 92 -2.77 8.15 -1.01
CA GLN A 92 -3.12 8.96 -2.17
C GLN A 92 -4.01 10.13 -1.70
N HIS A 93 -3.56 11.38 -1.97
CA HIS A 93 -4.18 12.69 -1.64
C HIS A 93 -3.69 13.43 -0.37
N ARG A 94 -4.03 14.74 -0.27
CA ARG A 94 -3.81 15.69 0.86
C ARG A 94 -4.40 15.25 2.21
N ALA A 95 -4.82 14.00 2.36
CA ALA A 95 -5.37 13.44 3.58
C ALA A 95 -4.29 13.02 4.60
N GLY A 96 -3.03 12.82 4.19
CA GLY A 96 -1.95 12.27 5.04
C GLY A 96 -1.90 12.80 6.48
N PRO A 97 -1.75 14.12 6.71
CA PRO A 97 -1.70 14.68 8.06
C PRO A 97 -3.02 14.50 8.84
N LYS A 98 -4.16 14.56 8.17
CA LYS A 98 -5.48 14.33 8.78
C LYS A 98 -5.72 12.86 9.10
N ALA A 99 -5.13 11.95 8.32
CA ALA A 99 -5.27 10.52 8.49
C ALA A 99 -4.62 10.05 9.80
N VAL A 100 -3.43 10.55 10.15
CA VAL A 100 -2.77 10.23 11.43
C VAL A 100 -3.66 10.61 12.61
N ALA A 101 -4.14 11.85 12.65
CA ALA A 101 -5.03 12.32 13.71
C ALA A 101 -6.34 11.54 13.75
N ARG A 102 -6.92 11.23 12.59
CA ARG A 102 -8.16 10.45 12.48
C ARG A 102 -7.99 9.02 12.97
N LEU A 103 -6.90 8.36 12.60
CA LEU A 103 -6.54 7.01 13.04
C LEU A 103 -6.34 6.95 14.55
N ALA A 104 -5.62 7.91 15.13
CA ALA A 104 -5.47 8.02 16.57
C ALA A 104 -6.81 8.23 17.30
N ALA A 105 -7.68 9.10 16.77
CA ALA A 105 -9.03 9.31 17.32
C ALA A 105 -9.94 8.07 17.24
N LEU A 106 -9.63 7.11 16.35
CA LEU A 106 -10.32 5.83 16.21
C LEU A 106 -9.62 4.70 16.99
N ALA A 107 -8.69 5.01 17.90
CA ALA A 107 -7.91 4.04 18.67
C ALA A 107 -6.98 3.14 17.84
N HIS A 108 -6.56 3.61 16.65
CA HIS A 108 -5.61 2.93 15.77
C HIS A 108 -4.40 3.83 15.45
N PRO A 109 -3.62 4.30 16.45
CA PRO A 109 -2.47 5.18 16.19
C PRO A 109 -1.44 4.53 15.27
N VAL A 110 -0.65 5.36 14.57
CA VAL A 110 0.47 4.89 13.72
C VAL A 110 1.46 4.11 14.60
N PRO A 111 1.86 2.88 14.21
CA PRO A 111 2.82 2.09 14.98
C PRO A 111 4.15 2.82 15.15
N SER A 112 4.81 2.58 16.29
CA SER A 112 6.16 3.11 16.52
C SER A 112 7.14 2.65 15.43
N GLY A 113 7.99 3.58 14.97
CA GLY A 113 8.97 3.30 13.92
C GLY A 113 8.39 3.28 12.50
N TRP A 114 7.14 3.73 12.30
CA TRP A 114 6.54 3.92 10.98
C TRP A 114 6.49 5.40 10.59
N ALA A 115 6.55 5.66 9.28
CA ALA A 115 6.34 6.96 8.69
C ALA A 115 5.02 6.99 7.90
N VAL A 116 4.30 8.11 7.95
CA VAL A 116 3.18 8.40 7.04
C VAL A 116 3.63 9.49 6.07
N LEU A 117 3.51 9.21 4.77
CA LEU A 117 3.99 10.06 3.69
C LEU A 117 2.83 10.77 2.96
#